data_AF-A0A8I2KLJ0-F1
#
_entry.id   AF-A0A8I2KLJ0-F1
#
_cell.length_a   1.000
_cell.length_b   1.000
_cell.length_c   1.000
_cell.angle_alpha   90.00
_cell.angle_beta   90.00
_cell.angle_gamma   90.00
#
_symmetry.space_group_name_H-M   'P 1'
#
loop_
_entity.id
_entity.type
_entity.pdbx_description
1 polymer ?
#
loop_
_entity_poly.entity_id
_entity_poly.type
_entity_poly.pdbx_seq_one_letter_code
_entity_poly.pdbx_strand_id
1 'polypeptide(L)'
;MFIGVGCDARVARNVLAAFAALCLFMICGCQTEDALYLKRGPAADLAATDTVAAGRAQSRYFQYLCTQSGLPSPCVLPVLDSATWTLIVHQGMNDIDRRCDAYLQWLDDKKRSRGAWQRQISDTSAATTAIMAVVNPESAVPLQIVGQAFNLLSRSIENYNSRLLFEVESSTVNSVVLRARADFRQNIQLKAFSTRPDAEYALREYMRRCMPYAIETQINNLSTLGAQGIVVPQEATIYSPPVSNAVIGQALVGSLPMEGGRGKVKPTPQHDDAPVGAKSKDEKALHPTQVAAIQRALCVKPDNGSFGPQTRQAILQLKQGLRHGTSSIEGIQGDKTDTLNTTLIDFLQRKTSSCVNHERLYANAFEKYAYQSSGDVQSFQQSLQACVSNLTKVGIGGAPVVPASGLFDSGTRNAIKWARHESKAKGIAVSDDTNVATEDLHIGLSQCRELEPTNG
;
A
#
# COMPACT_ATOMS: atom_id res chain seq x y z
N MET A 1 42.85 -54.43 23.33
CA MET A 1 42.48 -53.10 23.86
C MET A 1 41.21 -52.67 23.14
N PHE A 2 40.05 -53.01 23.70
CA PHE A 2 38.74 -52.64 23.15
C PHE A 2 38.28 -51.37 23.84
N ILE A 3 38.09 -50.28 23.09
CA ILE A 3 37.52 -49.04 23.60
C ILE A 3 36.02 -49.13 23.37
N GLY A 4 35.28 -49.39 24.44
CA GLY A 4 33.81 -49.34 24.44
C GLY A 4 33.34 -47.89 24.46
N VAL A 5 32.61 -47.47 23.43
CA VAL A 5 31.91 -46.19 23.39
C VAL A 5 30.53 -46.40 24.01
N GLY A 6 30.35 -45.88 25.23
CA GLY A 6 29.06 -45.85 25.90
C GLY A 6 28.12 -44.86 25.22
N CYS A 7 27.04 -45.37 24.63
CA CYS A 7 26.00 -44.57 23.98
C CYS A 7 25.06 -44.03 25.07
N ASP A 8 25.19 -42.75 25.40
CA ASP A 8 24.46 -42.10 26.49
C ASP A 8 23.03 -41.76 26.06
N ALA A 9 22.04 -42.48 26.62
CA ALA A 9 20.63 -42.45 26.22
C ALA A 9 19.96 -41.05 26.36
N ARG A 10 20.61 -40.09 27.02
CA ARG A 10 20.12 -38.71 27.14
C ARG A 10 20.26 -37.90 25.85
N VAL A 11 21.26 -38.19 25.02
CA VAL A 11 21.50 -37.45 23.76
C VAL A 11 20.42 -37.79 22.72
N ALA A 12 20.02 -39.06 22.63
CA ALA A 12 18.97 -39.50 21.72
C ALA A 12 17.60 -38.85 22.00
N ARG A 13 17.28 -38.58 23.27
CA ARG A 13 16.00 -38.00 23.68
C ARG A 13 15.88 -36.51 23.34
N ASN A 14 17.00 -35.78 23.34
CA ASN A 14 17.01 -34.35 23.00
C ASN A 14 16.96 -34.10 21.49
N VAL A 15 17.54 -35.00 20.67
CA VAL A 15 17.48 -34.90 19.21
C VAL A 15 16.06 -35.16 18.67
N LEU A 16 15.33 -36.12 19.26
CA LEU A 16 13.95 -36.44 18.87
C LEU A 16 12.96 -35.32 19.20
N ALA A 17 13.15 -34.61 20.32
CA ALA A 17 12.31 -33.47 20.70
C ALA A 17 12.53 -32.26 19.77
N ALA A 18 13.76 -32.01 19.33
CA ALA A 18 14.07 -30.94 18.39
C ALA A 18 13.46 -31.18 16.99
N PHE A 19 13.46 -32.43 16.53
CA PHE A 19 12.88 -32.78 15.23
C PHE A 19 11.34 -32.68 15.22
N ALA A 20 10.68 -33.08 16.32
CA ALA A 20 9.23 -32.96 16.45
C ALA A 20 8.75 -31.50 16.49
N ALA A 21 9.50 -30.60 17.13
CA ALA A 21 9.21 -29.17 17.15
C ALA A 21 9.40 -28.50 15.76
N LEU A 22 10.41 -28.93 15.00
CA LEU A 22 10.67 -28.43 13.65
C LEU A 22 9.56 -28.84 12.66
N CYS A 23 9.05 -30.08 12.79
CA CYS A 23 7.96 -30.57 11.93
C CYS A 23 6.61 -29.88 12.21
N LEU A 24 6.34 -29.42 13.45
CA LEU A 24 5.10 -28.71 13.77
C LEU A 24 5.04 -27.28 13.19
N PHE A 25 6.19 -26.62 13.01
CA PHE A 25 6.26 -25.29 12.41
C PHE A 25 5.99 -25.28 10.89
N MET A 26 6.21 -26.40 10.20
CA MET A 26 6.02 -26.49 8.74
C MET A 26 4.54 -26.63 8.31
N ILE A 27 3.59 -26.83 9.24
CA ILE A 27 2.18 -27.12 8.90
C ILE A 27 1.26 -25.88 9.01
N CYS A 28 1.73 -24.75 9.55
CA CYS A 28 0.86 -23.57 9.82
C CYS A 28 0.95 -22.41 8.80
N GLY A 29 1.48 -22.60 7.59
CA GLY A 29 1.86 -21.49 6.71
C GLY A 29 1.43 -21.55 5.25
N CYS A 30 0.17 -21.85 4.92
CA CYS A 30 -0.43 -21.48 3.62
C CYS A 30 -1.96 -21.42 3.76
N GLN A 31 -2.50 -20.27 4.15
CA GLN A 31 -3.92 -19.98 4.00
C GLN A 31 -4.24 -19.70 2.53
N THR A 32 -5.30 -20.35 2.05
CA THR A 32 -5.73 -20.44 0.66
C THR A 32 -6.61 -19.25 0.27
N GLU A 33 -6.03 -18.06 0.11
CA GLU A 33 -6.71 -17.01 -0.67
C GLU A 33 -6.89 -17.45 -2.14
N ASP A 34 -5.97 -18.25 -2.67
CA ASP A 34 -6.00 -18.74 -4.05
C ASP A 34 -7.19 -19.68 -4.34
N ALA A 35 -7.68 -20.44 -3.34
CA ALA A 35 -8.78 -21.38 -3.53
C ALA A 35 -10.15 -20.69 -3.63
N LEU A 36 -10.31 -19.54 -2.97
CA LEU A 36 -11.51 -18.71 -3.10
C LEU A 36 -11.52 -17.94 -4.42
N TYR A 37 -10.35 -17.57 -4.92
CA TYR A 37 -10.16 -16.89 -6.21
C TYR A 37 -10.54 -17.78 -7.40
N LEU A 38 -10.09 -19.05 -7.40
CA LEU A 38 -10.47 -20.07 -8.39
C LEU A 38 -11.99 -20.34 -8.44
N LYS A 39 -12.69 -20.19 -7.30
CA LYS A 39 -14.12 -20.49 -7.19
C LYS A 39 -15.03 -19.31 -7.51
N ARG A 40 -14.54 -18.07 -7.38
CA ARG A 40 -15.35 -16.85 -7.55
C ARG A 40 -15.02 -16.05 -8.82
N GLY A 41 -13.89 -16.32 -9.46
CA GLY A 41 -13.46 -15.63 -10.68
C GLY A 41 -12.93 -14.21 -10.42
N PRO A 42 -12.19 -13.63 -11.37
CA PRO A 42 -11.41 -12.39 -11.21
C PRO A 42 -12.25 -11.10 -11.00
N ALA A 43 -13.56 -11.21 -10.80
CA ALA A 43 -14.49 -10.07 -10.69
C ALA A 43 -15.41 -10.13 -9.44
N ALA A 44 -15.32 -11.16 -8.60
CA ALA A 44 -16.26 -11.33 -7.48
C ALA A 44 -15.97 -10.49 -6.24
N ASP A 45 -14.81 -9.83 -6.19
CA ASP A 45 -14.46 -8.89 -5.11
C ASP A 45 -14.08 -7.51 -5.68
N LEU A 46 -14.97 -6.93 -6.51
CA LEU A 46 -14.99 -5.48 -6.78
C LEU A 46 -15.49 -4.69 -5.55
N ALA A 47 -15.14 -5.14 -4.34
CA ALA A 47 -15.59 -4.53 -3.10
C ALA A 47 -15.06 -3.08 -3.01
N ALA A 48 -15.98 -2.16 -2.75
CA ALA A 48 -15.80 -0.71 -2.76
C ALA A 48 -14.66 -0.18 -1.87
N THR A 49 -14.11 -0.99 -0.97
CA THR A 49 -13.00 -0.64 -0.08
C THR A 49 -11.70 -0.25 -0.80
N ASP A 50 -11.46 -0.72 -2.02
CA ASP A 50 -10.26 -0.35 -2.80
C ASP A 50 -10.48 0.89 -3.70
N THR A 51 -11.72 1.36 -3.88
CA THR A 51 -12.03 2.46 -4.82
C THR A 51 -11.38 3.78 -4.42
N VAL A 52 -11.26 4.06 -3.11
CA VAL A 52 -10.62 5.28 -2.59
C VAL A 52 -9.11 5.22 -2.77
N ALA A 53 -8.49 4.07 -2.51
CA ALA A 53 -7.06 3.87 -2.73
C ALA A 53 -6.74 4.00 -4.22
N ALA A 54 -7.48 3.30 -5.08
CA ALA A 54 -7.40 3.42 -6.54
C ALA A 54 -7.60 4.87 -7.02
N GLY A 55 -8.57 5.60 -6.48
CA GLY A 55 -8.83 7.00 -6.85
C GLY A 55 -7.69 7.96 -6.46
N ARG A 56 -7.09 7.81 -5.28
CA ARG A 56 -5.91 8.59 -4.87
C ARG A 56 -4.70 8.26 -5.73
N ALA A 57 -4.54 6.98 -6.00
CA ALA A 57 -3.45 6.42 -6.77
C ALA A 57 -3.49 6.93 -8.22
N GLN A 58 -4.67 6.91 -8.83
CA GLN A 58 -4.93 7.51 -10.14
C GLN A 58 -4.68 9.02 -10.14
N SER A 59 -5.10 9.74 -9.09
CA SER A 59 -4.89 11.18 -8.98
C SER A 59 -3.40 11.55 -8.90
N ARG A 60 -2.60 10.78 -8.15
CA ARG A 60 -1.14 10.92 -8.11
C ARG A 60 -0.49 10.63 -9.46
N TYR A 61 -0.99 9.64 -10.19
CA TYR A 61 -0.50 9.34 -11.53
C TYR A 61 -0.74 10.51 -12.51
N PHE A 62 -1.95 11.07 -12.53
CA PHE A 62 -2.23 12.25 -13.35
C PHE A 62 -1.42 13.48 -12.92
N GLN A 63 -1.18 13.66 -11.62
CA GLN A 63 -0.30 14.71 -11.13
C GLN A 63 1.13 14.52 -11.65
N TYR A 64 1.67 13.31 -11.59
CA TYR A 64 2.96 12.95 -12.18
C TYR A 64 3.00 13.23 -13.69
N LEU A 65 2.01 12.76 -14.45
CA LEU A 65 1.93 13.04 -15.90
C LEU A 65 1.91 14.54 -16.19
N CYS A 66 1.17 15.30 -15.40
CA CYS A 66 1.08 16.74 -15.57
C CYS A 66 2.42 17.46 -15.30
N THR A 67 3.17 17.04 -14.28
CA THR A 67 4.52 17.59 -14.02
C THR A 67 5.51 17.27 -15.14
N GLN A 68 5.30 16.14 -15.83
CA GLN A 68 6.19 15.65 -16.88
C GLN A 68 5.82 16.18 -18.28
N SER A 69 4.63 16.76 -18.46
CA SER A 69 4.16 17.23 -19.77
C SER A 69 4.68 18.62 -20.15
N GLY A 70 5.67 19.16 -19.42
CA GLY A 70 6.27 20.48 -19.69
C GLY A 70 5.36 21.67 -19.35
N LEU A 71 4.29 21.45 -18.59
CA LEU A 71 3.40 22.52 -18.13
C LEU A 71 4.05 23.32 -16.99
N PRO A 72 3.71 24.61 -16.83
CA PRO A 72 4.26 25.43 -15.74
C PRO A 72 3.91 24.84 -14.36
N SER A 73 4.91 24.79 -13.48
CA SER A 73 4.77 24.31 -12.10
C SER A 73 4.28 25.44 -11.18
N PRO A 74 3.33 25.20 -10.26
CA PRO A 74 2.71 23.91 -9.95
C PRO A 74 1.58 23.54 -10.92
N CYS A 75 1.58 22.29 -11.41
CA CYS A 75 0.39 21.79 -12.11
C CYS A 75 -0.73 21.52 -11.11
N VAL A 76 -1.84 22.26 -11.26
CA VAL A 76 -3.05 22.10 -10.45
C VAL A 76 -4.10 21.34 -11.27
N LEU A 77 -4.53 20.19 -10.74
CA LEU A 77 -5.69 19.45 -11.25
C LEU A 77 -6.94 19.83 -10.43
N PRO A 78 -8.15 19.88 -11.04
CA PRO A 78 -8.46 19.58 -12.44
C PRO A 78 -8.09 20.74 -13.39
N VAL A 79 -7.59 20.41 -14.58
CA VAL A 79 -7.41 21.41 -15.63
C VAL A 79 -8.74 21.60 -16.39
N LEU A 80 -9.07 22.85 -16.71
CA LEU A 80 -10.28 23.22 -17.46
C LEU A 80 -10.06 23.24 -18.97
N ASP A 81 -8.81 23.31 -19.42
CA ASP A 81 -8.45 23.45 -20.83
C ASP A 81 -8.17 22.09 -21.52
N SER A 82 -8.72 21.93 -22.72
CA SER A 82 -8.55 20.73 -23.55
C SER A 82 -7.15 20.56 -24.12
N ALA A 83 -6.42 21.64 -24.39
CA ALA A 83 -5.05 21.52 -24.89
C ALA A 83 -4.15 20.91 -23.80
N THR A 84 -4.36 21.32 -22.55
CA THR A 84 -3.63 20.78 -21.40
C THR A 84 -3.90 19.29 -21.17
N TRP A 85 -5.17 18.86 -21.23
CA TRP A 85 -5.50 17.43 -21.15
C TRP A 85 -4.89 16.62 -22.29
N THR A 86 -4.82 17.20 -23.49
CA THR A 86 -4.18 16.56 -24.66
C THR A 86 -2.68 16.36 -24.43
N LEU A 87 -1.98 17.34 -23.86
CA LEU A 87 -0.57 17.21 -23.47
C LEU A 87 -0.37 16.12 -22.40
N ILE A 88 -1.25 16.07 -21.39
CA ILE A 88 -1.24 15.02 -20.35
C ILE A 88 -1.43 13.63 -20.97
N VAL A 89 -2.35 13.48 -21.93
CA VAL A 89 -2.60 12.21 -22.63
C VAL A 89 -1.37 11.80 -23.45
N HIS A 90 -0.77 12.72 -24.22
CA HIS A 90 0.45 12.42 -24.96
C HIS A 90 1.62 12.04 -24.04
N GLN A 91 1.75 12.70 -22.89
CA GLN A 91 2.76 12.34 -21.90
C GLN A 91 2.49 10.96 -21.28
N GLY A 92 1.23 10.64 -21.00
CA GLY A 92 0.84 9.30 -20.56
C GLY A 92 1.14 8.22 -21.60
N MET A 93 0.96 8.52 -22.89
CA MET A 93 1.35 7.61 -23.98
C MET A 93 2.86 7.39 -24.03
N ASN A 94 3.66 8.44 -23.85
CA ASN A 94 5.13 8.30 -23.77
C ASN A 94 5.56 7.48 -22.54
N ASP A 95 4.84 7.59 -21.42
CA ASP A 95 5.07 6.74 -20.24
C ASP A 95 4.74 5.27 -20.49
N ILE A 96 3.57 5.00 -21.11
CA ILE A 96 3.14 3.65 -21.49
C ILE A 96 4.13 3.04 -22.50
N ASP A 97 4.62 3.83 -23.44
CA ASP A 97 5.61 3.41 -24.44
C ASP A 97 6.90 2.90 -23.82
N ARG A 98 7.48 3.66 -22.90
CA ARG A 98 8.71 3.25 -22.18
C ARG A 98 8.51 1.93 -21.44
N ARG A 99 7.35 1.74 -20.79
CA ARG A 99 7.02 0.49 -20.08
C ARG A 99 6.79 -0.67 -21.04
N CYS A 100 6.16 -0.40 -22.18
CA CYS A 100 5.91 -1.37 -23.23
C CYS A 100 7.22 -1.85 -23.86
N ASP A 101 8.13 -0.93 -24.17
CA ASP A 101 9.45 -1.27 -24.71
C ASP A 101 10.29 -2.07 -23.70
N ALA A 102 10.26 -1.70 -22.42
CA ALA A 102 10.90 -2.47 -21.36
C ALA A 102 10.31 -3.89 -21.22
N TYR A 103 8.99 -4.04 -21.35
CA TYR A 103 8.33 -5.35 -21.35
C TYR A 103 8.77 -6.21 -22.54
N LEU A 104 8.85 -5.62 -23.73
CA LEU A 104 9.29 -6.31 -24.95
C LEU A 104 10.75 -6.74 -24.89
N GLN A 105 11.63 -5.89 -24.35
CA GLN A 105 13.04 -6.23 -24.10
C GLN A 105 13.16 -7.40 -23.12
N TRP A 106 12.43 -7.34 -22.01
CA TRP A 106 12.39 -8.45 -21.05
C TRP A 106 11.89 -9.75 -21.69
N LEU A 107 10.86 -9.67 -22.54
CA LEU A 107 10.34 -10.83 -23.25
C LEU A 107 11.40 -11.45 -24.18
N ASP A 108 12.16 -10.63 -24.91
CA ASP A 108 13.26 -11.10 -25.76
C ASP A 108 14.40 -11.73 -24.96
N ASP A 109 14.85 -11.06 -23.88
CA ASP A 109 15.88 -11.58 -22.98
C ASP A 109 15.47 -12.92 -22.36
N LYS A 110 14.23 -13.02 -21.91
CA LYS A 110 13.67 -14.26 -21.38
C LYS A 110 13.62 -15.35 -22.44
N LYS A 111 13.21 -15.02 -23.66
CA LYS A 111 13.20 -15.95 -24.78
C LYS A 111 14.61 -16.48 -25.09
N ARG A 112 15.63 -15.61 -25.12
CA ARG A 112 17.04 -16.01 -25.34
C ARG A 112 17.59 -16.89 -24.20
N SER A 113 17.09 -16.67 -22.97
CA SER A 113 17.48 -17.46 -21.79
C SER A 113 16.79 -18.83 -21.65
N ARG A 114 15.91 -19.21 -22.60
CA ARG A 114 15.06 -20.42 -22.52
C ARG A 114 15.80 -21.75 -22.35
N GLY A 115 17.07 -21.84 -22.74
CA GLY A 115 17.89 -23.03 -22.52
C GLY A 115 18.04 -23.45 -21.04
N ALA A 116 17.86 -22.51 -20.10
CA ALA A 116 18.10 -22.74 -18.66
C ALA A 116 16.84 -22.66 -17.77
N TRP A 117 15.67 -22.27 -18.31
CA TRP A 117 14.58 -21.69 -17.50
C TRP A 117 13.19 -22.32 -17.65
N GLN A 118 13.07 -23.57 -18.10
CA GLN A 118 11.78 -24.27 -18.25
C GLN A 118 10.96 -24.48 -16.94
N ARG A 119 11.40 -23.99 -15.77
CA ARG A 119 10.69 -24.21 -14.48
C ARG A 119 10.09 -22.96 -13.82
N GLN A 120 10.17 -21.75 -14.39
CA GLN A 120 9.81 -20.54 -13.64
C GLN A 120 8.91 -19.56 -14.41
N ILE A 121 7.79 -20.06 -14.97
CA ILE A 121 6.81 -19.25 -15.71
C ILE A 121 5.77 -18.57 -14.78
N SER A 122 5.73 -18.88 -13.47
CA SER A 122 4.74 -18.29 -12.54
C SER A 122 5.00 -16.83 -12.13
N ASP A 123 6.15 -16.23 -12.46
CA ASP A 123 6.57 -14.95 -11.84
C ASP A 123 6.46 -13.73 -12.78
N THR A 124 5.69 -13.84 -13.87
CA THR A 124 5.59 -12.79 -14.91
C THR A 124 4.97 -11.49 -14.38
N SER A 125 4.02 -11.60 -13.44
CA SER A 125 3.34 -10.47 -12.77
C SER A 125 4.30 -9.66 -11.87
N ALA A 126 5.08 -10.39 -11.06
CA ALA A 126 6.09 -9.84 -10.18
C ALA A 126 7.27 -9.23 -10.96
N ALA A 127 7.71 -9.89 -12.04
CA ALA A 127 8.76 -9.39 -12.91
C ALA A 127 8.37 -8.07 -13.60
N THR A 128 7.14 -7.98 -14.12
CA THR A 128 6.65 -6.76 -14.79
C THR A 128 6.60 -5.58 -13.79
N THR A 129 6.20 -5.84 -12.55
CA THR A 129 6.18 -4.84 -11.47
C THR A 129 7.59 -4.43 -11.02
N ALA A 130 8.50 -5.40 -10.91
CA ALA A 130 9.89 -5.16 -10.52
C ALA A 130 10.67 -4.38 -11.58
N ILE A 131 10.48 -4.70 -12.87
CA ILE A 131 11.13 -3.99 -13.98
C ILE A 131 10.64 -2.56 -14.06
N MET A 132 9.33 -2.35 -13.89
CA MET A 132 8.77 -1.00 -13.80
C MET A 132 9.34 -0.20 -12.61
N ALA A 133 9.64 -0.84 -11.47
CA ALA A 133 10.24 -0.17 -10.32
C ALA A 133 11.73 0.20 -10.50
N VAL A 134 12.47 -0.49 -11.36
CA VAL A 134 13.92 -0.29 -11.56
C VAL A 134 14.24 0.90 -12.48
N VAL A 135 13.30 1.30 -13.35
CA VAL A 135 13.57 2.31 -14.41
C VAL A 135 13.52 3.77 -13.89
N ASN A 136 13.02 4.03 -12.67
CA ASN A 136 13.22 5.32 -11.98
C ASN A 136 12.84 5.26 -10.48
N PRO A 137 13.79 5.45 -9.54
CA PRO A 137 13.53 5.36 -8.10
C PRO A 137 12.58 6.46 -7.58
N GLU A 138 12.53 7.63 -8.23
CA GLU A 138 11.64 8.75 -7.85
C GLU A 138 10.18 8.55 -8.28
N SER A 139 9.91 7.63 -9.22
CA SER A 139 8.56 7.33 -9.73
C SER A 139 7.94 6.04 -9.17
N ALA A 140 8.62 5.35 -8.26
CA ALA A 140 8.25 4.02 -7.77
C ALA A 140 6.84 3.95 -7.14
N VAL A 141 6.36 5.04 -6.52
CA VAL A 141 5.05 5.06 -5.86
C VAL A 141 3.87 5.10 -6.85
N PRO A 142 3.83 5.97 -7.89
CA PRO A 142 2.86 5.88 -8.97
C PRO A 142 2.96 4.59 -9.83
N LEU A 143 4.15 3.99 -9.93
CA LEU A 143 4.40 2.78 -10.74
C LEU A 143 3.75 1.52 -10.14
N GLN A 144 3.75 1.36 -8.81
CA GLN A 144 3.07 0.24 -8.13
C GLN A 144 1.56 0.23 -8.33
N ILE A 145 0.97 1.39 -8.67
CA ILE A 145 -0.47 1.59 -8.77
C ILE A 145 -1.02 1.06 -10.09
N VAL A 146 -0.36 1.39 -11.21
CA VAL A 146 -0.67 0.74 -12.48
C VAL A 146 -0.34 -0.75 -12.36
N GLY A 147 0.69 -1.10 -11.58
CA GLY A 147 1.00 -2.46 -11.15
C GLY A 147 -0.17 -3.19 -10.49
N GLN A 148 -1.05 -2.55 -9.71
CA GLN A 148 -2.24 -3.19 -9.11
C GLN A 148 -3.41 -3.35 -10.10
N ALA A 149 -3.62 -2.37 -10.99
CA ALA A 149 -4.55 -2.54 -12.12
C ALA A 149 -4.06 -3.65 -13.08
N PHE A 150 -2.74 -3.75 -13.26
CA PHE A 150 -2.08 -4.86 -13.92
C PHE A 150 -2.07 -6.12 -13.08
N ASN A 151 -2.14 -6.10 -11.75
CA ASN A 151 -2.16 -7.31 -10.91
C ASN A 151 -3.48 -8.07 -11.14
N LEU A 152 -4.59 -7.35 -11.35
CA LEU A 152 -5.88 -7.94 -11.73
C LEU A 152 -5.85 -8.55 -13.15
N LEU A 153 -5.17 -7.89 -14.08
CA LEU A 153 -4.94 -8.40 -15.44
C LEU A 153 -3.90 -9.52 -15.50
N SER A 154 -2.86 -9.46 -14.67
CA SER A 154 -1.72 -10.38 -14.69
C SER A 154 -2.06 -11.71 -14.03
N ARG A 155 -2.93 -11.71 -13.01
CA ARG A 155 -3.55 -12.93 -12.46
C ARG A 155 -4.61 -13.53 -13.39
N SER A 156 -5.13 -12.74 -14.35
CA SER A 156 -5.93 -13.26 -15.47
C SER A 156 -5.04 -13.84 -16.59
N ILE A 157 -3.81 -13.35 -16.73
CA ILE A 157 -2.79 -13.83 -17.68
C ILE A 157 -2.16 -15.16 -17.22
N GLU A 158 -2.03 -15.42 -15.92
CA GLU A 158 -1.53 -16.71 -15.40
C GLU A 158 -2.37 -17.92 -15.86
N ASN A 159 -3.62 -17.69 -16.28
CA ASN A 159 -4.51 -18.74 -16.76
C ASN A 159 -4.60 -18.84 -18.30
N TYR A 160 -4.00 -17.91 -19.05
CA TYR A 160 -4.03 -17.92 -20.52
C TYR A 160 -2.62 -18.12 -21.08
N ASN A 161 -2.45 -19.20 -21.83
CA ASN A 161 -1.18 -19.75 -22.29
C ASN A 161 -0.26 -18.72 -22.98
N SER A 162 0.67 -18.13 -22.20
CA SER A 162 1.83 -17.37 -22.68
C SER A 162 2.77 -18.15 -23.63
N ARG A 163 2.44 -19.41 -23.98
CA ARG A 163 3.22 -20.25 -24.89
C ARG A 163 3.39 -19.61 -26.27
N LEU A 164 2.34 -18.98 -26.80
CA LEU A 164 2.36 -18.42 -28.16
C LEU A 164 3.37 -17.28 -28.30
N LEU A 165 3.39 -16.32 -27.37
CA LEU A 165 4.31 -15.17 -27.45
C LEU A 165 5.78 -15.57 -27.44
N PHE A 166 6.11 -16.65 -26.76
CA PHE A 166 7.48 -17.12 -26.74
C PHE A 166 7.87 -18.00 -27.95
N GLU A 167 6.89 -18.57 -28.66
CA GLU A 167 7.12 -19.32 -29.90
C GLU A 167 7.31 -18.37 -31.09
N VAL A 168 6.57 -17.26 -31.12
CA VAL A 168 6.65 -16.24 -32.17
C VAL A 168 7.98 -15.48 -32.11
N GLU A 169 8.58 -15.17 -33.26
CA GLU A 169 9.81 -14.37 -33.36
C GLU A 169 9.66 -12.99 -32.70
N SER A 170 10.66 -12.55 -31.93
CA SER A 170 10.62 -11.27 -31.20
C SER A 170 10.47 -10.08 -32.16
N SER A 171 11.01 -10.19 -33.38
CA SER A 171 10.86 -9.20 -34.46
C SER A 171 9.39 -9.02 -34.87
N THR A 172 8.64 -10.13 -35.01
CA THR A 172 7.20 -10.12 -35.30
C THR A 172 6.44 -9.45 -34.16
N VAL A 173 6.68 -9.86 -32.91
CA VAL A 173 6.05 -9.25 -31.72
C VAL A 173 6.28 -7.74 -31.69
N ASN A 174 7.53 -7.30 -31.85
CA ASN A 174 7.90 -5.90 -31.86
C ASN A 174 7.21 -5.14 -33.00
N SER A 175 7.18 -5.69 -34.21
CA SER A 175 6.56 -5.04 -35.37
C SER A 175 5.05 -4.83 -35.18
N VAL A 176 4.37 -5.81 -34.59
CA VAL A 176 2.92 -5.77 -34.31
C VAL A 176 2.61 -4.68 -33.27
N VAL A 177 3.37 -4.64 -32.17
CA VAL A 177 3.18 -3.64 -31.11
C VAL A 177 3.49 -2.22 -31.61
N LEU A 178 4.60 -2.04 -32.33
CA LEU A 178 4.99 -0.74 -32.87
C LEU A 178 3.95 -0.22 -33.87
N ARG A 179 3.45 -1.08 -34.76
CA ARG A 179 2.36 -0.72 -35.68
C ARG A 179 1.09 -0.34 -34.93
N ALA A 180 0.65 -1.17 -33.99
CA ALA A 180 -0.57 -0.91 -33.22
C ALA A 180 -0.48 0.41 -32.43
N ARG A 181 0.69 0.75 -31.88
CA ARG A 181 0.94 2.03 -31.19
C ARG A 181 0.92 3.21 -32.16
N ALA A 182 1.56 3.08 -33.31
CA ALA A 182 1.60 4.11 -34.34
C ALA A 182 0.18 4.40 -34.88
N ASP A 183 -0.58 3.36 -35.20
CA ASP A 183 -1.96 3.47 -35.69
C ASP A 183 -2.85 4.20 -34.68
N PHE A 184 -2.73 3.86 -33.38
CA PHE A 184 -3.49 4.58 -32.35
C PHE A 184 -3.12 6.06 -32.28
N ARG A 185 -1.81 6.35 -32.29
CA ARG A 185 -1.32 7.73 -32.24
C ARG A 185 -1.82 8.54 -33.44
N GLN A 186 -1.84 7.94 -34.63
CA GLN A 186 -2.40 8.58 -35.82
C GLN A 186 -3.91 8.85 -35.67
N ASN A 187 -4.67 7.88 -35.17
CA ASN A 187 -6.13 8.00 -35.01
C ASN A 187 -6.57 9.07 -33.99
N ILE A 188 -5.71 9.38 -33.01
CA ILE A 188 -6.02 10.38 -31.98
C ILE A 188 -5.41 11.76 -32.24
N GLN A 189 -4.59 11.93 -33.29
CA GLN A 189 -3.91 13.21 -33.57
C GLN A 189 -4.88 14.39 -33.68
N LEU A 190 -6.11 14.14 -34.15
CA LEU A 190 -7.15 15.15 -34.32
C LEU A 190 -8.14 15.21 -33.15
N LYS A 191 -7.99 14.36 -32.12
CA LYS A 191 -8.92 14.27 -31.00
C LYS A 191 -8.45 15.17 -29.86
N ALA A 192 -9.25 16.17 -29.52
CA ALA A 192 -9.07 16.93 -28.29
C ALA A 192 -9.64 16.18 -27.10
N PHE A 193 -8.89 16.13 -25.99
CA PHE A 193 -9.35 15.56 -24.72
C PHE A 193 -9.78 16.70 -23.81
N SER A 194 -11.02 16.69 -23.33
CA SER A 194 -11.57 17.83 -22.58
C SER A 194 -11.70 17.57 -21.08
N THR A 195 -11.75 16.29 -20.68
CA THR A 195 -12.00 15.90 -19.30
C THR A 195 -11.06 14.79 -18.83
N ARG A 196 -10.94 14.63 -17.50
CA ARG A 196 -10.17 13.52 -16.90
C ARG A 196 -10.67 12.14 -17.35
N PRO A 197 -11.98 11.84 -17.40
CA PRO A 197 -12.47 10.57 -17.92
C PRO A 197 -12.07 10.32 -19.39
N ASP A 198 -12.08 11.34 -20.25
CA ASP A 198 -11.65 11.20 -21.64
C ASP A 198 -10.17 10.80 -21.73
N ALA A 199 -9.34 11.46 -20.93
CA ALA A 199 -7.91 11.18 -20.84
C ALA A 199 -7.65 9.77 -20.30
N GLU A 200 -8.34 9.38 -19.22
CA GLU A 200 -8.25 8.04 -18.66
C GLU A 200 -8.65 6.96 -19.67
N TYR A 201 -9.77 7.17 -20.39
CA TYR A 201 -10.24 6.25 -21.41
C TYR A 201 -9.20 6.06 -22.51
N ALA A 202 -8.62 7.16 -23.02
CA ALA A 202 -7.59 7.13 -24.05
C ALA A 202 -6.33 6.37 -23.60
N LEU A 203 -5.87 6.62 -22.36
CA LEU A 203 -4.69 5.97 -21.81
C LEU A 203 -4.91 4.47 -21.56
N ARG A 204 -6.07 4.08 -21.04
CA ARG A 204 -6.44 2.66 -20.86
C ARG A 204 -6.49 1.92 -22.19
N GLU A 205 -7.06 2.55 -23.21
CA GLU A 205 -7.16 1.96 -24.55
C GLU A 205 -5.79 1.86 -25.23
N TYR A 206 -4.92 2.85 -25.05
CA TYR A 206 -3.55 2.77 -25.52
C TYR A 206 -2.75 1.65 -24.84
N MET A 207 -2.86 1.56 -23.51
CA MET A 207 -2.20 0.53 -22.70
C MET A 207 -2.60 -0.89 -23.12
N ARG A 208 -3.87 -1.11 -23.50
CA ARG A 208 -4.36 -2.41 -23.98
C ARG A 208 -3.58 -2.95 -25.17
N ARG A 209 -3.03 -2.08 -26.02
CA ARG A 209 -2.26 -2.49 -27.22
C ARG A 209 -0.94 -3.17 -26.89
N CYS A 210 -0.38 -2.87 -25.72
CA CYS A 210 0.85 -3.47 -25.23
C CYS A 210 0.62 -4.72 -24.36
N MET A 211 -0.63 -5.12 -24.14
CA MET A 211 -0.91 -6.26 -23.28
C MET A 211 -0.70 -7.59 -24.01
N PRO A 212 -0.19 -8.63 -23.31
CA PRO A 212 0.12 -9.94 -23.91
C PRO A 212 -1.02 -10.52 -24.75
N TYR A 213 -2.24 -10.54 -24.21
CA TYR A 213 -3.43 -11.05 -24.92
C TYR A 213 -3.71 -10.29 -26.23
N ALA A 214 -3.56 -8.96 -26.22
CA ALA A 214 -3.80 -8.15 -27.41
C ALA A 214 -2.76 -8.44 -28.50
N ILE A 215 -1.51 -8.65 -28.11
CA ILE A 215 -0.41 -9.03 -29.00
C ILE A 215 -0.67 -10.40 -29.61
N GLU A 216 -0.99 -11.41 -28.78
CA GLU A 216 -1.32 -12.77 -29.25
C GLU A 216 -2.47 -12.76 -30.24
N THR A 217 -3.53 -12.02 -29.92
CA THR A 217 -4.71 -11.99 -30.78
C THR A 217 -4.41 -11.28 -32.10
N GLN A 218 -3.60 -10.22 -32.09
CA GLN A 218 -3.13 -9.59 -33.33
C GLN A 218 -2.28 -10.55 -34.18
N ILE A 219 -1.36 -11.30 -33.57
CA ILE A 219 -0.53 -12.26 -34.28
C ILE A 219 -1.40 -13.37 -34.89
N ASN A 220 -2.37 -13.90 -34.12
CA ASN A 220 -3.31 -14.91 -34.60
C ASN A 220 -4.15 -14.40 -35.77
N ASN A 221 -4.63 -13.15 -35.69
CA ASN A 221 -5.39 -12.53 -36.79
C ASN A 221 -4.52 -12.34 -38.03
N LEU A 222 -3.27 -11.87 -37.88
CA LEU A 222 -2.34 -11.71 -39.00
C LEU A 222 -1.97 -13.05 -39.65
N SER A 223 -1.80 -14.10 -38.83
CA SER A 223 -1.51 -15.46 -39.31
C SER A 223 -2.70 -16.06 -40.08
N THR A 224 -3.91 -15.97 -39.50
CA THR A 224 -5.12 -16.54 -40.11
C THR A 224 -5.54 -15.80 -41.37
N LEU A 225 -5.53 -14.46 -41.37
CA LEU A 225 -5.89 -13.66 -42.54
C LEU A 225 -4.82 -13.74 -43.63
N GLY A 226 -3.54 -13.77 -43.25
CA GLY A 226 -2.43 -14.00 -44.17
C GLY A 226 -2.53 -15.35 -44.89
N ALA A 227 -2.91 -16.41 -44.17
CA ALA A 227 -3.15 -17.74 -44.76
C ALA A 227 -4.34 -17.76 -45.74
N GLN A 228 -5.31 -16.86 -45.57
CA GLN A 228 -6.48 -16.72 -46.45
C GLN A 228 -6.22 -15.78 -47.65
N GLY A 229 -5.04 -15.16 -47.75
CA GLY A 229 -4.72 -14.20 -48.81
C GLY A 229 -5.56 -12.91 -48.73
N ILE A 230 -6.20 -12.65 -47.59
CA ILE A 230 -7.04 -11.48 -47.37
C ILE A 230 -6.15 -10.36 -46.83
N VAL A 231 -6.07 -9.24 -47.57
CA VAL A 231 -5.46 -8.01 -47.05
C VAL A 231 -6.30 -7.56 -45.87
N VAL A 232 -5.73 -7.58 -44.66
CA VAL A 232 -6.43 -7.19 -43.43
C VAL A 232 -6.91 -5.74 -43.58
N PRO A 233 -8.24 -5.50 -43.65
CA PRO A 233 -8.75 -4.14 -43.57
C PRO A 233 -8.34 -3.55 -42.23
N GLN A 234 -7.93 -2.28 -42.19
CA GLN A 234 -7.50 -1.60 -40.95
C GLN A 234 -8.58 -1.69 -39.84
N GLU A 235 -9.84 -1.83 -40.25
CA GLU A 235 -11.05 -2.00 -39.44
C GLU A 235 -11.24 -3.41 -38.85
N ALA A 236 -10.60 -4.45 -39.41
CA ALA A 236 -10.70 -5.84 -38.93
C ALA A 236 -9.78 -6.15 -37.74
N THR A 237 -9.11 -5.14 -37.20
CA THR A 237 -8.39 -5.26 -35.93
C THR A 237 -9.38 -5.14 -34.77
N ILE A 238 -9.15 -5.88 -33.68
CA ILE A 238 -9.98 -5.84 -32.45
C ILE A 238 -10.10 -4.43 -31.85
N TYR A 239 -9.31 -3.50 -32.37
CA TYR A 239 -9.34 -2.08 -32.08
C TYR A 239 -10.42 -1.31 -32.83
N SER A 240 -11.56 -1.92 -33.14
CA SER A 240 -12.76 -1.11 -33.34
C SER A 240 -12.98 -0.35 -32.02
N PRO A 241 -12.79 0.98 -31.98
CA PRO A 241 -13.21 1.71 -30.80
C PRO A 241 -14.68 1.36 -30.61
N PRO A 242 -15.14 0.91 -29.41
CA PRO A 242 -16.57 0.95 -29.17
C PRO A 242 -16.96 2.39 -29.46
N VAL A 243 -17.93 2.56 -30.35
CA VAL A 243 -18.30 3.84 -30.92
C VAL A 243 -18.57 4.79 -29.75
N SER A 244 -17.55 5.57 -29.39
CA SER A 244 -17.66 6.71 -28.49
C SER A 244 -18.26 7.84 -29.32
N ASN A 245 -19.40 7.57 -29.94
CA ASN A 245 -20.43 8.59 -29.99
C ASN A 245 -20.56 8.99 -28.52
N ALA A 246 -20.41 10.27 -28.24
CA ALA A 246 -20.75 10.78 -26.93
C ALA A 246 -22.15 10.27 -26.57
N VAL A 247 -22.24 9.18 -25.80
CA VAL A 247 -23.44 8.77 -25.06
C VAL A 247 -23.51 9.67 -23.82
N ILE A 248 -23.33 10.96 -24.07
CA ILE A 248 -23.58 12.09 -23.20
C ILE A 248 -24.34 13.03 -24.15
N GLY A 249 -25.58 12.69 -24.51
CA GLY A 249 -26.38 13.58 -25.34
C GLY A 249 -27.64 13.00 -25.97
N GLN A 250 -27.61 11.84 -26.64
CA GLN A 250 -28.74 11.47 -27.52
C GLN A 250 -29.50 10.18 -27.17
N ALA A 251 -28.92 9.24 -26.41
CA ALA A 251 -29.69 8.10 -25.90
C ALA A 251 -30.60 8.45 -24.70
N LEU A 252 -30.47 9.67 -24.14
CA LEU A 252 -31.33 10.17 -23.05
C LEU A 252 -32.38 11.20 -23.50
N VAL A 253 -32.41 11.59 -24.78
CA VAL A 253 -33.34 12.61 -25.29
C VAL A 253 -34.60 12.00 -25.92
N GLY A 254 -34.61 10.70 -26.19
CA GLY A 254 -35.77 10.01 -26.79
C GLY A 254 -36.79 9.41 -25.81
N SER A 255 -36.52 9.38 -24.50
CA SER A 255 -37.37 8.63 -23.54
C SER A 255 -37.39 9.18 -22.11
N LEU A 256 -37.09 10.46 -21.92
CA LEU A 256 -37.44 11.15 -20.67
C LEU A 256 -38.83 11.78 -20.83
N PRO A 257 -39.83 11.36 -20.03
CA PRO A 257 -41.07 12.12 -19.90
C PRO A 257 -40.72 13.53 -19.43
N MET A 258 -41.35 14.54 -20.05
CA MET A 258 -41.24 15.93 -19.63
C MET A 258 -41.48 16.07 -18.11
N GLU A 259 -40.64 16.89 -17.47
CA GLU A 259 -40.96 17.55 -16.20
C GLU A 259 -41.30 16.64 -15.00
N GLY A 260 -40.38 15.74 -14.64
CA GLY A 260 -40.33 15.17 -13.29
C GLY A 260 -39.51 16.05 -12.34
N GLY A 261 -40.15 16.68 -11.35
CA GLY A 261 -39.52 17.55 -10.37
C GLY A 261 -38.25 16.97 -9.74
N ARG A 262 -37.25 17.83 -9.47
CA ARG A 262 -35.99 17.49 -8.79
C ARG A 262 -36.29 16.67 -7.53
N GLY A 263 -36.18 15.35 -7.63
CA GLY A 263 -36.29 14.45 -6.50
C GLY A 263 -35.20 14.81 -5.52
N LYS A 264 -35.58 15.37 -4.36
CA LYS A 264 -34.67 15.51 -3.23
C LYS A 264 -34.11 14.11 -2.96
N VAL A 265 -32.80 13.92 -3.19
CA VAL A 265 -32.10 12.72 -2.73
C VAL A 265 -32.41 12.63 -1.24
N LYS A 266 -33.20 11.63 -0.83
CA LYS A 266 -33.46 11.38 0.58
C LYS A 266 -32.08 11.22 1.23
N PRO A 267 -31.73 12.02 2.25
CA PRO A 267 -30.47 11.83 2.96
C PRO A 267 -30.40 10.36 3.38
N THR A 268 -29.24 9.74 3.16
CA THR A 268 -28.95 8.37 3.59
C THR A 268 -29.55 8.16 4.98
N PRO A 269 -30.37 7.12 5.20
CA PRO A 269 -30.99 6.87 6.50
C PRO A 269 -29.91 6.96 7.57
N GLN A 270 -30.08 7.91 8.49
CA GLN A 270 -29.20 8.04 9.63
C GLN A 270 -29.35 6.73 10.40
N HIS A 271 -28.28 5.93 10.49
CA HIS A 271 -28.33 4.71 11.29
C HIS A 271 -28.65 5.11 12.73
N ASP A 272 -29.79 4.65 13.25
CA ASP A 272 -30.25 4.98 14.61
C ASP A 272 -29.30 4.43 15.71
N ASP A 273 -28.35 3.59 15.34
CA ASP A 273 -27.36 2.99 16.23
C ASP A 273 -26.04 3.77 16.27
N ALA A 274 -26.10 5.05 16.61
CA ALA A 274 -24.90 5.84 16.84
C ALA A 274 -24.06 5.23 17.99
N PRO A 275 -22.74 5.06 17.83
CA PRO A 275 -21.92 4.37 18.81
C PRO A 275 -21.86 5.16 20.13
N VAL A 276 -22.02 4.44 21.24
CA VAL A 276 -22.05 5.02 22.58
C VAL A 276 -20.76 5.79 22.85
N GLY A 277 -20.90 7.03 23.33
CA GLY A 277 -19.78 7.90 23.67
C GLY A 277 -19.20 8.72 22.52
N ALA A 278 -19.75 8.65 21.30
CA ALA A 278 -19.34 9.49 20.16
C ALA A 278 -19.56 10.99 20.44
N LYS A 279 -18.53 11.81 20.23
CA LYS A 279 -18.51 13.26 20.49
C LYS A 279 -18.58 14.06 19.18
N SER A 280 -17.80 13.69 18.17
CA SER A 280 -17.76 14.41 16.88
C SER A 280 -18.87 13.96 15.92
N LYS A 281 -19.16 14.78 14.89
CA LYS A 281 -20.11 14.40 13.82
C LYS A 281 -19.63 13.15 13.07
N ASP A 282 -18.32 13.07 12.83
CA ASP A 282 -17.71 11.94 12.13
C ASP A 282 -17.80 10.64 12.94
N GLU A 283 -17.61 10.71 14.26
CA GLU A 283 -17.74 9.54 15.13
C GLU A 283 -19.17 9.02 15.21
N LYS A 284 -20.16 9.92 15.18
CA LYS A 284 -21.58 9.54 15.18
C LYS A 284 -22.01 8.86 13.89
N ALA A 285 -21.27 9.06 12.81
CA ALA A 285 -21.53 8.41 11.53
C ALA A 285 -20.92 7.00 11.42
N LEU A 286 -20.13 6.56 12.41
CA LEU A 286 -19.50 5.25 12.40
C LEU A 286 -20.46 4.16 12.87
N HIS A 287 -20.38 2.99 12.25
CA HIS A 287 -21.06 1.80 12.74
C HIS A 287 -20.28 1.18 13.93
N PRO A 288 -20.92 0.55 14.94
CA PRO A 288 -20.22 -0.06 16.07
C PRO A 288 -19.11 -1.05 15.67
N THR A 289 -19.27 -1.80 14.57
CA THR A 289 -18.23 -2.69 14.04
C THR A 289 -16.99 -1.94 13.54
N GLN A 290 -17.15 -0.74 12.98
CA GLN A 290 -16.04 0.13 12.60
C GLN A 290 -15.33 0.69 13.83
N VAL A 291 -16.09 1.03 14.89
CA VAL A 291 -15.51 1.48 16.16
C VAL A 291 -14.69 0.36 16.80
N ALA A 292 -15.17 -0.88 16.78
CA ALA A 292 -14.41 -2.03 17.27
C ALA A 292 -13.10 -2.25 16.48
N ALA A 293 -13.13 -2.08 15.15
CA ALA A 293 -11.92 -2.11 14.34
C ALA A 293 -10.94 -0.99 14.69
N ILE A 294 -11.43 0.22 14.94
CA ILE A 294 -10.64 1.36 15.41
C ILE A 294 -10.02 1.07 16.79
N GLN A 295 -10.79 0.51 17.73
CA GLN A 295 -10.29 0.13 19.05
C GLN A 295 -9.16 -0.89 18.97
N ARG A 296 -9.27 -1.91 18.10
CA ARG A 296 -8.19 -2.86 17.82
C ARG A 296 -6.95 -2.17 17.24
N ALA A 297 -7.14 -1.23 16.31
CA ALA A 297 -6.05 -0.45 15.75
C ALA A 297 -5.36 0.43 16.80
N LEU A 298 -6.10 0.87 17.83
CA LEU A 298 -5.66 1.68 18.96
C LEU A 298 -5.15 0.88 20.17
N CYS A 299 -5.01 -0.44 20.07
CA CYS A 299 -4.59 -1.31 21.18
C CYS A 299 -5.56 -1.35 22.38
N VAL A 300 -6.82 -0.97 22.20
CA VAL A 300 -7.80 -0.93 23.29
C VAL A 300 -8.46 -2.29 23.47
N LYS A 301 -8.59 -2.75 24.73
CA LYS A 301 -9.34 -3.95 25.10
C LYS A 301 -10.33 -3.62 26.23
N PRO A 302 -11.58 -4.10 26.18
CA PRO A 302 -12.21 -4.84 25.07
C PRO A 302 -12.58 -3.92 23.89
N ASP A 303 -12.64 -4.47 22.67
CA ASP A 303 -13.07 -3.79 21.45
C ASP A 303 -14.61 -3.82 21.28
N ASN A 304 -15.31 -3.27 22.28
CA ASN A 304 -16.76 -3.33 22.42
C ASN A 304 -17.56 -2.41 21.46
N GLY A 305 -16.91 -1.69 20.54
CA GLY A 305 -17.55 -0.79 19.59
C GLY A 305 -18.05 0.54 20.20
N SER A 306 -17.55 0.92 21.38
CA SER A 306 -17.94 2.17 22.06
C SER A 306 -16.76 3.11 22.33
N PHE A 307 -16.99 4.42 22.29
CA PHE A 307 -15.96 5.43 22.58
C PHE A 307 -15.84 5.71 24.09
N GLY A 308 -15.47 4.70 24.86
CA GLY A 308 -15.23 4.82 26.31
C GLY A 308 -13.95 5.60 26.67
N PRO A 309 -13.71 5.89 27.96
CA PRO A 309 -12.56 6.67 28.43
C PRO A 309 -11.20 6.12 27.96
N GLN A 310 -11.04 4.80 27.95
CA GLN A 310 -9.83 4.14 27.45
C GLN A 310 -9.63 4.37 25.94
N THR A 311 -10.71 4.35 25.15
CA THR A 311 -10.63 4.64 23.71
C THR A 311 -10.26 6.10 23.48
N ARG A 312 -10.81 7.03 24.27
CA ARG A 312 -10.46 8.46 24.22
C ARG A 312 -8.99 8.71 24.53
N GLN A 313 -8.48 8.08 25.58
CA GLN A 313 -7.07 8.14 25.94
C GLN A 313 -6.18 7.56 24.82
N ALA A 314 -6.57 6.44 24.20
CA ALA A 314 -5.84 5.86 23.09
C ALA A 314 -5.86 6.74 21.82
N ILE A 315 -6.93 7.50 21.57
CA ILE A 315 -6.98 8.49 20.48
C ILE A 315 -5.97 9.61 20.72
N LEU A 316 -5.86 10.11 21.96
CA LEU A 316 -4.85 11.12 22.31
C LEU A 316 -3.43 10.56 22.15
N GLN A 317 -3.18 9.33 22.61
CA GLN A 317 -1.91 8.64 22.40
C GLN A 317 -1.55 8.48 20.93
N LEU A 318 -2.50 8.07 20.09
CA LEU A 318 -2.33 7.99 18.64
C LEU A 318 -1.88 9.32 18.07
N LYS A 319 -2.60 10.41 18.36
CA LYS A 319 -2.30 11.74 17.84
C LYS A 319 -0.91 12.20 18.28
N GLN A 320 -0.54 11.92 19.53
CA GLN A 320 0.80 12.24 20.02
C GLN A 320 1.89 11.37 19.38
N GLY A 321 1.63 10.08 19.17
CA GLY A 321 2.55 9.18 18.48
C GLY A 321 2.79 9.62 17.04
N LEU A 322 1.74 10.03 16.33
CA LEU A 322 1.84 10.58 14.97
C LEU A 322 2.59 11.91 14.92
N ARG A 323 2.56 12.72 15.98
CA ARG A 323 3.39 13.93 16.08
C ARG A 323 4.86 13.60 16.30
N HIS A 324 5.15 12.54 17.03
CA HIS A 324 6.53 12.15 17.34
C HIS A 324 7.19 11.37 16.20
N GLY A 325 6.43 10.50 15.54
CA GLY A 325 6.92 9.65 14.46
C GLY A 325 7.21 10.43 13.17
N THR A 326 7.92 9.77 12.26
CA THR A 326 8.27 10.32 10.92
C THR A 326 7.05 10.48 10.00
N SER A 327 5.93 9.83 10.33
CA SER A 327 4.69 9.92 9.56
C SER A 327 3.82 11.09 10.02
N SER A 328 4.08 12.26 9.44
CA SER A 328 3.15 13.38 9.57
C SER A 328 1.93 13.13 8.68
N ILE A 329 0.75 13.08 9.29
CA ILE A 329 -0.51 13.22 8.54
C ILE A 329 -0.86 14.71 8.59
N GLU A 330 -0.92 15.35 7.42
CA GLU A 330 -1.34 16.75 7.31
C GLU A 330 -2.66 16.98 8.05
N GLY A 331 -2.69 18.02 8.88
CA GLY A 331 -3.86 18.39 9.69
C GLY A 331 -3.93 17.78 11.10
N ILE A 332 -3.02 16.90 11.50
CA ILE A 332 -3.03 16.29 12.86
C ILE A 332 -2.11 17.02 13.85
N GLN A 333 -1.10 17.75 13.37
CA GLN A 333 -0.04 18.31 14.22
C GLN A 333 -0.56 19.29 15.30
N GLY A 334 -1.67 19.99 15.06
CA GLY A 334 -2.28 20.90 16.04
C GLY A 334 -3.44 20.32 16.86
N ASP A 335 -3.94 19.14 16.49
CA ASP A 335 -5.16 18.62 17.09
C ASP A 335 -4.87 17.92 18.42
N LYS A 336 -5.30 18.56 19.53
CA LYS A 336 -5.20 18.04 20.89
C LYS A 336 -6.52 17.47 21.42
N THR A 337 -7.55 17.40 20.58
CA THR A 337 -8.86 16.87 21.01
C THR A 337 -8.83 15.35 21.12
N ASP A 338 -9.70 14.77 21.93
CA ASP A 338 -9.88 13.32 22.07
C ASP A 338 -10.86 12.73 21.04
N THR A 339 -11.16 13.49 19.98
CA THR A 339 -12.11 13.11 18.92
C THR A 339 -11.44 12.73 17.61
N LEU A 340 -12.06 11.86 16.82
CA LEU A 340 -11.64 11.51 15.48
C LEU A 340 -12.29 12.42 14.43
N ASN A 341 -11.50 12.78 13.42
CA ASN A 341 -11.97 13.38 12.17
C ASN A 341 -11.97 12.33 11.04
N THR A 342 -12.59 12.66 9.90
CA THR A 342 -12.65 11.75 8.73
C THR A 342 -11.27 11.21 8.31
N THR A 343 -10.23 12.06 8.29
CA THR A 343 -8.87 11.66 7.90
C THR A 343 -8.28 10.59 8.83
N LEU A 344 -8.47 10.75 10.14
CA LEU A 344 -8.00 9.80 11.15
C LEU A 344 -8.80 8.50 11.12
N ILE A 345 -10.10 8.58 10.89
CA ILE A 345 -10.96 7.40 10.72
C ILE A 345 -10.46 6.56 9.55
N ASP A 346 -10.29 7.17 8.38
CA ASP A 346 -9.74 6.51 7.18
C ASP A 346 -8.36 5.90 7.43
N PHE A 347 -7.51 6.60 8.17
CA PHE A 347 -6.19 6.10 8.54
C PHE A 347 -6.28 4.84 9.43
N LEU A 348 -7.12 4.86 10.47
CA LEU A 348 -7.26 3.76 11.41
C LEU A 348 -7.95 2.55 10.80
N GLN A 349 -8.98 2.75 9.97
CA GLN A 349 -9.68 1.66 9.30
C GLN A 349 -8.78 0.86 8.34
N ARG A 350 -7.76 1.51 7.75
CA ARG A 350 -6.76 0.83 6.91
C ARG A 350 -5.75 0.00 7.73
N LYS A 351 -5.60 0.25 9.02
CA LYS A 351 -4.64 -0.43 9.90
C LYS A 351 -5.34 -1.57 10.65
N THR A 352 -5.43 -2.74 10.00
CA THR A 352 -6.12 -3.92 10.55
C THR A 352 -5.34 -4.62 11.67
N SER A 353 -4.04 -4.38 11.81
CA SER A 353 -3.19 -5.08 12.78
C SER A 353 -3.46 -4.64 14.23
N SER A 354 -3.92 -5.57 15.06
CA SER A 354 -4.00 -5.43 16.53
C SER A 354 -2.61 -5.35 17.16
N CYS A 355 -2.50 -4.67 18.29
CA CYS A 355 -1.22 -4.53 19.01
C CYS A 355 -0.78 -5.81 19.73
N VAL A 356 -1.71 -6.74 19.94
CA VAL A 356 -1.49 -8.01 20.67
C VAL A 356 -0.70 -9.02 19.85
N ASN A 357 -0.87 -8.99 18.53
CA ASN A 357 -0.22 -9.91 17.60
C ASN A 357 0.89 -9.22 16.80
N HIS A 358 1.30 -8.02 17.23
CA HIS A 358 2.40 -7.32 16.58
C HIS A 358 3.70 -7.91 17.11
N GLU A 359 4.61 -8.26 16.21
CA GLU A 359 5.95 -8.81 16.49
C GLU A 359 6.73 -7.97 17.52
N ARG A 360 6.34 -6.71 17.71
CA ARG A 360 7.06 -5.67 18.47
C ARG A 360 6.54 -5.39 19.88
N LEU A 361 5.48 -6.09 20.32
CA LEU A 361 4.96 -6.05 21.70
C LEU A 361 4.56 -4.65 22.19
N TYR A 362 3.88 -3.87 21.34
CA TYR A 362 3.36 -2.55 21.72
C TYR A 362 2.29 -2.66 22.82
N ALA A 363 2.43 -1.89 23.88
CA ALA A 363 1.47 -1.86 25.00
C ALA A 363 0.32 -0.88 24.75
N ASN A 364 0.56 0.17 23.96
CA ASN A 364 -0.41 1.25 23.76
C ASN A 364 -0.32 1.86 22.35
N ALA A 365 -1.29 2.73 22.02
CA ALA A 365 -1.35 3.36 20.70
C ALA A 365 -0.13 4.25 20.44
N PHE A 366 0.38 4.95 21.45
CA PHE A 366 1.51 5.86 21.27
C PHE A 366 2.73 5.10 20.73
N GLU A 367 3.13 4.01 21.39
CA GLU A 367 4.27 3.18 20.98
C GLU A 367 4.14 2.70 19.54
N LYS A 368 2.95 2.21 19.17
CA LYS A 368 2.68 1.68 17.82
C LYS A 368 2.82 2.72 16.72
N TYR A 369 2.38 3.95 16.97
CA TYR A 369 2.34 4.99 15.94
C TYR A 369 3.57 5.92 15.96
N ALA A 370 4.27 6.02 17.10
CA ALA A 370 5.55 6.72 17.21
C ALA A 370 6.71 5.91 16.62
N TYR A 371 6.73 4.58 16.83
CA TYR A 371 7.82 3.70 16.42
C TYR A 371 7.33 2.65 15.43
N GLN A 372 7.27 3.02 14.15
CA GLN A 372 6.64 2.22 13.09
C GLN A 372 7.55 1.13 12.52
N SER A 373 8.86 1.22 12.78
CA SER A 373 9.86 0.23 12.38
C SER A 373 10.63 -0.29 13.59
N SER A 374 11.24 -1.48 13.47
CA SER A 374 12.17 -1.99 14.48
C SER A 374 13.40 -1.08 14.63
N GLY A 375 13.82 -0.40 13.55
CA GLY A 375 14.89 0.60 13.59
C GLY A 375 14.54 1.82 14.44
N ASP A 376 13.28 2.24 14.44
CA ASP A 376 12.81 3.35 15.29
C ASP A 376 12.91 2.94 16.76
N VAL A 377 12.53 1.70 17.09
CA VAL A 377 12.63 1.16 18.45
C VAL A 377 14.10 1.00 18.87
N GLN A 378 14.99 0.53 17.98
CA GLN A 378 16.43 0.46 18.28
C GLN A 378 17.04 1.84 18.53
N SER A 379 16.65 2.84 17.73
CA SER A 379 17.11 4.23 17.92
C SER A 379 16.65 4.79 19.26
N PHE A 380 15.42 4.46 19.66
CA PHE A 380 14.91 4.76 21.00
C PHE A 380 15.70 4.04 22.09
N GLN A 381 15.95 2.73 21.95
CA GLN A 381 16.73 1.93 22.90
C GLN A 381 18.15 2.47 23.07
N GLN A 382 18.81 2.90 21.99
CA GLN A 382 20.12 3.54 22.05
C GLN A 382 20.07 4.86 22.82
N SER A 383 19.05 5.68 22.58
CA SER A 383 18.84 6.95 23.29
C SER A 383 18.56 6.71 24.78
N LEU A 384 17.77 5.68 25.10
CA LEU A 384 17.49 5.25 26.46
C LEU A 384 18.76 4.74 27.15
N GLN A 385 19.60 3.94 26.48
CA GLN A 385 20.87 3.47 27.01
C GLN A 385 21.83 4.62 27.32
N ALA A 386 21.85 5.66 26.48
CA ALA A 386 22.64 6.86 26.74
C ALA A 386 22.15 7.62 27.99
N CYS A 387 20.83 7.81 28.14
CA CYS A 387 20.22 8.40 29.34
C CYS A 387 20.53 7.58 30.60
N VAL A 388 20.38 6.25 30.54
CA VAL A 388 20.72 5.35 31.64
C VAL A 388 22.20 5.47 32.03
N SER A 389 23.11 5.51 31.04
CA SER A 389 24.55 5.69 31.30
C SER A 389 24.86 7.02 31.97
N ASN A 390 24.20 8.11 31.57
CA ASN A 390 24.38 9.42 32.19
C ASN A 390 23.86 9.45 33.63
N LEU A 391 22.70 8.84 33.90
CA LEU A 391 22.17 8.69 35.26
C LEU A 391 23.14 7.89 36.16
N THR A 392 23.78 6.85 35.63
CA THR A 392 24.81 6.11 36.37
C THR A 392 26.04 6.96 36.69
N LYS A 393 26.48 7.84 35.76
CA LYS A 393 27.62 8.73 35.98
C LYS A 393 27.38 9.75 37.10
N VAL A 394 26.13 10.18 37.31
CA VAL A 394 25.76 11.05 38.44
C VAL A 394 25.52 10.28 39.75
N GLY A 395 26.03 9.05 39.84
CA GLY A 395 26.08 8.25 41.07
C GLY A 395 24.85 7.38 41.33
N ILE A 396 23.98 7.18 40.34
CA ILE A 396 22.78 6.33 40.51
C ILE A 396 23.12 4.88 40.17
N GLY A 397 23.20 4.04 41.22
CA GLY A 397 23.45 2.60 41.07
C GLY A 397 22.22 1.82 40.57
N GLY A 398 22.42 0.56 40.18
CA GLY A 398 21.33 -0.36 39.85
C GLY A 398 20.69 -0.16 38.47
N ALA A 399 21.37 0.51 37.55
CA ALA A 399 20.92 0.72 36.19
C ALA A 399 20.65 -0.62 35.46
N PRO A 400 19.44 -0.84 34.92
CA PRO A 400 19.14 -2.00 34.10
C PRO A 400 19.81 -1.89 32.71
N VAL A 401 20.13 -3.04 32.12
CA VAL A 401 20.65 -3.11 30.74
C VAL A 401 19.52 -2.82 29.76
N VAL A 402 19.73 -1.90 28.81
CA VAL A 402 18.79 -1.66 27.71
C VAL A 402 19.14 -2.59 26.55
N PRO A 403 18.26 -3.55 26.19
CA PRO A 403 18.51 -4.42 25.05
C PRO A 403 18.38 -3.62 23.74
N ALA A 404 19.15 -4.01 22.71
CA ALA A 404 19.06 -3.45 21.35
C ALA A 404 18.21 -4.35 20.43
N SER A 405 17.11 -4.88 20.97
CA SER A 405 16.27 -5.89 20.30
C SER A 405 15.42 -5.32 19.17
N GLY A 406 15.15 -4.01 19.15
CA GLY A 406 14.15 -3.40 18.28
C GLY A 406 12.71 -3.73 18.66
N LEU A 407 12.49 -4.26 19.87
CA LEU A 407 11.19 -4.63 20.43
C LEU A 407 11.00 -3.95 21.80
N PHE A 408 9.75 -3.64 22.18
CA PHE A 408 9.43 -3.14 23.52
C PHE A 408 9.35 -4.29 24.55
N ASP A 409 10.45 -5.03 24.67
CA ASP A 409 10.62 -6.15 25.58
C ASP A 409 10.64 -5.72 27.07
N SER A 410 10.64 -6.72 27.96
CA SER A 410 10.65 -6.49 29.41
C SER A 410 11.88 -5.71 29.89
N GLY A 411 13.05 -5.92 29.26
CA GLY A 411 14.27 -5.18 29.57
C GLY A 411 14.12 -3.69 29.25
N THR A 412 13.64 -3.37 28.06
CA THR A 412 13.34 -2.01 27.62
C THR A 412 12.34 -1.33 28.54
N ARG A 413 11.26 -2.03 28.91
CA ARG A 413 10.23 -1.49 29.83
C ARG A 413 10.76 -1.26 31.24
N ASN A 414 11.62 -2.14 31.75
CA ASN A 414 12.25 -1.96 33.06
C ASN A 414 13.20 -0.75 33.06
N ALA A 415 13.97 -0.57 31.98
CA ALA A 415 14.84 0.58 31.82
C ALA A 415 14.09 1.91 31.71
N ILE A 416 12.97 1.92 30.98
CA ILE A 416 12.06 3.07 30.93
C ILE A 416 11.59 3.46 32.35
N LYS A 417 11.06 2.49 33.10
CA LYS A 417 10.53 2.71 34.45
C LYS A 417 11.61 3.21 35.41
N TRP A 418 12.79 2.59 35.36
CA TRP A 418 13.94 2.98 36.18
C TRP A 418 14.39 4.41 35.85
N ALA A 419 14.64 4.71 34.57
CA ALA A 419 15.11 6.03 34.15
C ALA A 419 14.12 7.13 34.55
N ARG A 420 12.81 6.86 34.47
CA ARG A 420 11.76 7.78 34.91
C ARG A 420 11.77 8.01 36.42
N HIS A 421 11.83 6.95 37.22
CA HIS A 421 11.88 7.04 38.68
C HIS A 421 13.06 7.90 39.14
N GLU A 422 14.24 7.63 38.58
CA GLU A 422 15.48 8.32 38.93
C GLU A 422 15.51 9.77 38.44
N SER A 423 15.00 10.04 37.22
CA SER A 423 14.90 11.41 36.72
C SER A 423 14.01 12.28 37.61
N LYS A 424 12.87 11.71 38.06
CA LYS A 424 11.96 12.39 38.99
C LYS A 424 12.61 12.61 40.36
N ALA A 425 13.36 11.64 40.87
CA ALA A 425 14.07 11.76 42.15
C ALA A 425 15.13 12.87 42.13
N LYS A 426 15.71 13.18 40.96
CA LYS A 426 16.70 14.25 40.76
C LYS A 426 16.09 15.62 40.42
N GLY A 427 14.76 15.74 40.39
CA GLY A 427 14.09 16.98 40.03
C GLY A 427 14.31 17.39 38.57
N ILE A 428 14.74 16.46 37.71
CA ILE A 428 14.78 16.69 36.28
C ILE A 428 13.32 16.78 35.83
N ALA A 429 12.96 17.89 35.19
CA ALA A 429 11.59 18.15 34.77
C ALA A 429 11.15 17.10 33.74
N VAL A 430 10.57 16.01 34.23
CA VAL A 430 9.79 15.10 33.39
C VAL A 430 8.51 15.87 33.08
N SER A 431 8.25 16.10 31.80
CA SER A 431 7.06 16.82 31.33
C SER A 431 5.81 16.25 32.01
N ASP A 432 5.23 17.00 32.95
CA ASP A 432 4.02 16.67 33.72
C ASP A 432 2.74 16.78 32.87
N ASP A 433 2.82 16.56 31.55
CA ASP A 433 1.66 16.56 30.68
C ASP A 433 0.77 15.36 31.10
N THR A 434 -0.27 15.66 31.87
CA THR A 434 -1.06 14.78 32.76
C THR A 434 -1.87 13.68 32.06
N ASN A 435 -1.59 13.38 30.78
CA ASN A 435 -2.16 12.23 30.10
C ASN A 435 -1.29 11.01 30.38
N VAL A 436 -1.70 10.24 31.40
CA VAL A 436 -1.22 8.96 31.99
C VAL A 436 -0.69 7.91 30.99
N ALA A 437 -0.92 8.14 29.71
CA ALA A 437 -0.69 7.26 28.59
C ALA A 437 0.65 7.53 27.87
N THR A 438 1.16 8.75 27.99
CA THR A 438 2.38 9.24 27.30
C THR A 438 3.56 9.46 28.22
N GLU A 439 3.32 9.27 29.52
CA GLU A 439 4.36 9.34 30.55
C GLU A 439 5.43 8.23 30.41
N ASP A 440 5.19 7.19 29.61
CA ASP A 440 6.10 6.05 29.49
C ASP A 440 7.24 6.26 28.47
N LEU A 441 7.15 7.19 27.51
CA LEU A 441 8.21 7.35 26.50
C LEU A 441 8.70 8.79 26.30
N HIS A 442 7.98 9.78 26.81
CA HIS A 442 8.52 11.13 27.00
C HIS A 442 9.34 11.23 28.29
N ILE A 443 10.24 10.26 28.50
CA ILE A 443 11.46 10.60 29.23
C ILE A 443 12.06 11.72 28.38
N GLY A 444 12.34 12.89 28.95
CA GLY A 444 13.06 13.94 28.25
C GLY A 444 14.47 13.45 27.91
N LEU A 445 14.60 12.48 26.99
CA LEU A 445 15.84 11.77 26.70
C LEU A 445 16.88 12.76 26.20
N SER A 446 16.45 13.84 25.54
CA SER A 446 17.27 15.00 25.23
C SER A 446 17.84 15.65 26.50
N GLN A 447 16.99 15.99 27.48
CA GLN A 447 17.41 16.58 28.76
C GLN A 447 18.29 15.63 29.58
N CYS A 448 17.99 14.33 29.53
CA CYS A 448 18.76 13.28 30.18
C CYS A 448 20.16 13.11 29.54
N ARG A 449 20.29 13.44 28.24
CA ARG A 449 21.57 13.46 27.54
C ARG A 449 22.46 14.62 27.97
N GLU A 450 21.85 15.73 28.39
CA GLU A 450 22.52 16.98 28.75
C GLU A 450 22.89 17.08 30.24
N LEU A 451 22.63 16.03 31.04
CA LEU A 451 23.10 15.97 32.43
C LEU A 451 24.62 15.88 32.47
N GLU A 452 25.28 17.03 32.57
CA GLU A 452 26.68 17.09 32.93
C GLU A 452 26.84 16.78 34.43
N PRO A 453 27.86 16.01 34.83
CA PRO A 453 28.19 15.86 36.23
C PRO A 453 28.51 17.25 36.79
N THR A 454 27.64 17.78 37.64
CA THR A 454 27.95 18.98 38.41
C THR A 454 29.18 18.65 39.25
N ASN A 455 30.34 19.22 38.91
CA ASN A 455 31.57 19.11 39.70
C ASN A 455 31.28 19.72 41.09
N GLY A 456 30.88 18.86 42.02
CA GLY A 456 30.72 19.17 43.44
C GLY A 456 32.00 18.98 44.20
#